data_AF-A0A7C7E001-F1
#
_entry.id   AF-A0A7C7E001-F1
#
_cell.length_a   1.000
_cell.length_b   1.000
_cell.length_c   1.000
_cell.angle_alpha   90.00
_cell.angle_beta   90.00
_cell.angle_gamma   90.00
#
_symmetry.space_group_name_H-M   'P 1'
#
loop_
_entity.id
_entity.type
_entity.pdbx_description
1 polymer ?
#
loop_
_entity_poly.entity_id
_entity_poly.type
_entity_poly.pdbx_seq_one_letter_code
_entity_poly.pdbx_strand_id
1 'polypeptide(L)' 'VLHEGEFVALAPGEDGVLRSEVFPGLWLDASALWRQDLPALLAVLQQGVGTEEHAAFVERLRVR' A
#
# COMPACT_ATOMS: atom_id res chain seq x y z
N VAL A 1 -5.81 -6.64 -7.72
CA VAL A 1 -4.89 -6.07 -8.73
C VAL A 1 -5.26 -6.63 -10.10
N LEU A 2 -5.06 -5.89 -11.18
CA LEU A 2 -5.39 -6.35 -12.53
C LEU A 2 -4.10 -6.77 -13.24
N HIS A 3 -3.98 -8.05 -13.59
CA HIS A 3 -2.86 -8.58 -14.35
C HIS A 3 -3.39 -9.17 -15.65
N GLU A 4 -2.88 -8.68 -16.78
CA GLU A 4 -3.24 -9.20 -18.11
C GLU A 4 -4.76 -9.22 -18.41
N GLY A 5 -5.52 -8.30 -17.79
CA GLY A 5 -6.98 -8.23 -17.94
C GLY A 5 -7.76 -9.10 -16.96
N GLU A 6 -7.09 -9.86 -16.10
CA GLU A 6 -7.69 -10.66 -15.04
C GLU A 6 -7.57 -10.01 -13.67
N PHE A 7 -8.66 -10.04 -12.90
CA PHE A 7 -8.64 -9.59 -11.51
C PHE A 7 -8.01 -10.66 -10.62
N VAL A 8 -6.84 -10.34 -10.06
CA VAL A 8 -6.15 -11.18 -9.07
C VAL A 8 -6.33 -10.54 -7.70
N ALA A 9 -6.77 -11.33 -6.73
CA ALA A 9 -6.84 -10.86 -5.35
C ALA A 9 -5.42 -10.59 -4.82
N LEU A 10 -5.20 -9.38 -4.33
CA LEU A 10 -3.96 -9.05 -3.63
C LEU A 10 -4.04 -9.66 -2.23
N ALA A 11 -3.19 -10.64 -1.94
CA ALA A 11 -3.09 -11.20 -0.61
C ALA A 11 -2.29 -10.25 0.30
N PRO A 12 -2.67 -10.08 1.57
CA PRO A 12 -1.84 -9.37 2.53
C PRO A 12 -0.54 -10.13 2.78
N GLY A 13 0.52 -9.41 3.15
CA GLY A 13 1.76 -10.02 3.63
C GLY A 13 1.55 -10.78 4.94
N GLU A 14 2.62 -11.40 5.45
CA GLU A 14 2.60 -12.13 6.73
C GLU A 14 2.20 -11.24 7.92
N ASP A 15 2.38 -9.94 7.80
CA ASP A 15 1.98 -8.91 8.75
C ASP A 15 0.51 -8.47 8.63
N GLY A 16 -0.26 -9.07 7.72
CA GLY A 16 -1.64 -8.68 7.46
C GLY A 16 -1.81 -7.39 6.66
N VAL A 17 -0.71 -6.85 6.10
CA VAL A 17 -0.69 -5.59 5.38
C VAL A 17 -0.74 -5.83 3.87
N LEU A 18 -1.74 -5.24 3.22
CA LEU A 18 -1.85 -5.13 1.77
C LEU A 18 -0.93 -4.00 1.29
N ARG A 19 -0.04 -4.30 0.34
CA ARG A 19 0.91 -3.34 -0.23
C ARG A 19 0.56 -3.10 -1.69
N SER A 20 0.29 -1.85 -2.08
CA SER A 20 -0.03 -1.53 -3.46
C SER A 20 1.18 -1.68 -4.37
N GLU A 21 1.03 -2.42 -5.47
CA GLU A 21 2.05 -2.55 -6.53
C GLU A 21 2.10 -1.31 -7.45
N VAL A 22 0.98 -0.58 -7.56
CA VAL A 22 0.86 0.59 -8.45
C VAL A 22 1.27 1.87 -7.73
N PHE A 23 1.03 1.94 -6.42
CA PHE A 23 1.37 3.07 -5.57
C PHE A 23 2.35 2.64 -4.48
N PRO A 24 3.66 2.62 -4.78
CA PRO A 24 4.70 2.39 -3.78
C PRO A 24 4.46 3.20 -2.51
N GLY A 25 4.47 2.54 -1.35
CA GLY A 25 4.20 3.15 -0.04
C GLY A 25 2.72 3.24 0.37
N LEU A 26 1.76 2.90 -0.50
CA LEU A 26 0.36 2.74 -0.10
C LEU A 26 0.17 1.37 0.56
N TRP A 27 0.25 1.36 1.89
CA TRP A 27 0.08 0.17 2.72
C TRP A 27 -1.24 0.24 3.49
N LEU A 28 -1.97 -0.87 3.55
CA LEU A 28 -3.27 -0.97 4.22
C LEU A 28 -3.31 -2.20 5.11
N ASP A 29 -3.55 -2.01 6.41
CA ASP A 29 -3.89 -3.12 7.30
C ASP A 29 -5.30 -3.62 6.95
N ALA A 30 -5.36 -4.87 6.48
CA ALA A 30 -6.62 -5.47 6.02
C ALA A 30 -7.64 -5.56 7.16
N SER A 31 -7.19 -5.87 8.38
CA SER A 31 -8.07 -6.02 9.53
C SER A 31 -8.56 -4.66 10.04
N ALA A 32 -7.71 -3.64 10.07
CA ALA A 32 -8.08 -2.28 10.42
C ALA A 32 -9.10 -1.70 9.43
N LEU A 33 -8.94 -1.99 8.14
CA LEU A 33 -9.89 -1.58 7.10
C LEU A 33 -11.29 -2.16 7.37
N TRP A 34 -11.38 -3.47 7.65
CA TRP A 34 -12.66 -4.12 7.96
C TRP A 34 -13.29 -3.63 9.27
N ARG A 35 -12.47 -3.27 10.27
CA ARG A 35 -12.94 -2.69 11.54
C ARG A 35 -13.22 -1.18 11.46
N GLN A 36 -12.96 -0.54 10.32
CA GLN A 36 -13.02 0.92 10.16
C GLN A 36 -12.12 1.68 11.16
N ASP A 37 -11.02 1.06 11.57
CA ASP A 37 -10.03 1.62 12.49
C ASP A 37 -9.05 2.51 11.72
N LEU A 38 -9.49 3.74 11.45
CA LEU A 38 -8.69 4.72 10.72
C LEU A 38 -7.35 5.05 11.39
N PRO A 39 -7.25 5.19 12.73
CA PRO A 39 -5.96 5.39 13.38
C PRO A 39 -4.95 4.28 13.08
N ALA A 40 -5.34 3.01 13.21
CA ALA A 40 -4.47 1.89 12.89
C ALA A 40 -4.11 1.84 11.40
N LEU A 41 -5.09 2.10 10.53
CA LEU A 41 -4.88 2.15 9.08
C LEU A 41 -3.86 3.25 8.70
N LEU A 42 -4.00 4.45 9.28
CA LEU A 42 -3.08 5.57 9.05
C LEU A 42 -1.68 5.30 9.60
N ALA A 43 -1.56 4.60 10.74
CA ALA A 43 -0.26 4.24 11.28
C ALA A 43 0.52 3.34 10.31
N VAL A 44 -0.14 2.37 9.69
CA VAL A 44 0.47 1.48 8.69
C VAL A 44 0.77 2.23 7.39
N LEU A 45 -0.12 3.13 6.96
CA LEU A 45 0.13 3.98 5.80
C LEU A 45 1.40 4.83 5.98
N GLN A 46 1.59 5.42 7.16
CA GLN A 46 2.77 6.24 7.43
C GLN A 46 4.07 5.45 7.41
N GLN A 47 4.05 4.16 7.76
CA GLN A 47 5.20 3.28 7.60
C GLN A 47 5.55 3.10 6.12
N GLY A 48 4.54 2.85 5.28
CA GLY A 48 4.71 2.69 3.83
C GLY A 48 5.24 3.94 3.15
N VAL A 49 4.67 5.11 3.46
CA VAL A 49 5.12 6.41 2.94
C VAL A 49 6.55 6.75 3.39
N GLY A 50 6.97 6.26 4.55
CA GLY A 50 8.34 6.43 5.05
C GLY A 50 9.41 5.57 4.36
N THR A 51 9.04 4.69 3.43
CA THR A 51 9.98 3.77 2.76
C THR A 51 10.76 4.45 1.63
N GLU A 52 11.96 3.93 1.35
CA GLU A 52 12.77 4.36 0.19
C GLU A 52 12.05 4.13 -1.14
N GLU A 53 11.22 3.09 -1.24
CA GLU A 53 10.42 2.78 -2.42
C GLU A 53 9.45 3.93 -2.76
N HIS A 54 8.77 4.46 -1.73
CA HIS A 54 7.89 5.61 -1.87
C HIS A 54 8.66 6.88 -2.25
N ALA A 55 9.81 7.13 -1.61
CA ALA A 55 10.66 8.28 -1.95
C ALA A 55 11.10 8.22 -3.43
N ALA A 56 11.54 7.06 -3.91
CA ALA A 56 11.90 6.85 -5.31
C ALA A 56 10.70 7.04 -6.26
N PHE A 57 9.49 6.64 -5.84
CA PHE A 57 8.27 6.89 -6.61
C PHE A 57 7.94 8.38 -6.74
N VAL A 58 8.04 9.14 -5.64
CA VAL A 58 7.83 10.59 -5.64
C VAL A 58 8.83 11.30 -6.56
N GLU A 59 10.11 10.91 -6.53
CA GLU A 59 11.11 11.47 -7.43
C GLU A 59 10.79 11.19 -8.91
N ARG A 60 10.35 9.96 -9.25
CA ARG A 60 9.91 9.66 -10.63
C ARG A 60 8.74 10.53 -11.09
N LEU A 61 7.81 10.84 -10.19
CA LEU A 61 6.67 11.71 -10.51
C LEU A 61 7.07 13.17 -10.73
N ARG A 62 8.11 13.66 -10.03
CA ARG A 62 8.61 15.04 -10.15
C ARG A 62 9.29 15.34 -11.49
N VAL A 63 9.85 14.32 -12.13
CA VAL A 63 10.60 14.43 -13.39
C VAL A 63 9.69 14.28 -14.63
N ARG A 64 8.38 14.12 -14.41
CA ARG A 64 7.38 13.91 -15.46
C ARG A 64 6.63 15.19 -15.78
#